data_AF-A0A8T0JHV6-F1
#
_entry.id   AF-A0A8T0JHV6-F1
#
_cell.length_a   1.000
_cell.length_b   1.000
_cell.length_c   1.000
_cell.angle_alpha   90.00
_cell.angle_beta   90.00
_cell.angle_gamma   90.00
#
_symmetry.space_group_name_H-M   'P 1'
#
loop_
_entity.id
_entity.type
_entity.pdbx_description
1 polymer ?
#
loop_
_entity_poly.entity_id
_entity_poly.type
_entity_poly.pdbx_seq_one_letter_code
_entity_poly.pdbx_strand_id
1 'polypeptide(L)'
;MRGYALSLTNLLPPSHLSIDIKFKSFAFSIAATHSLIPTPKPSLLLSTHHSKSNSHFSFSVAAQQQVQPGEEENIQLVSSIKTDYNDILIVDTPKARMLLLDSSYSVHSVLYHGSKWTCSYWDEFASLPAIVPKGPIAILGLGGGTAAHLMLDLWPSLQLDGWEIDQILIDKVRDYFGLSDLEKTTEDGGVLNIHVGDVFVPSKDFHERYAGIVVDLFADGKVLPQLQEVNTWLQLEERLMANGRFMVNCGGVGGGPSARDESTHPETLWSGKSWLSNPAMKALSKAFPGQVSWKRMPKENGANFMALTGPLPDLNSWSASVPSPLSQSVKNWRPL
;
A
#
# COMPACT_ATOMS: atom_id res chain seq x y z
N MET A 1 -8.64 8.56 19.85
CA MET A 1 -7.37 8.49 19.07
C MET A 1 -7.70 8.07 17.65
N ARG A 2 -7.07 8.70 16.64
CA ARG A 2 -7.44 8.70 15.21
C ARG A 2 -7.18 7.34 14.51
N GLY A 3 -8.09 6.92 13.63
CA GLY A 3 -7.96 5.76 12.73
C GLY A 3 -7.19 6.07 11.44
N TYR A 4 -6.65 5.01 10.83
CA TYR A 4 -5.50 4.98 9.92
C TYR A 4 -5.76 5.54 8.51
N ALA A 5 -5.30 6.77 8.31
CA ALA A 5 -4.28 7.09 7.32
C ALA A 5 -2.97 7.40 8.06
N LEU A 6 -1.80 7.29 7.43
CA LEU A 6 -0.52 7.59 8.09
C LEU A 6 -0.48 9.07 8.51
N SER A 7 -0.83 9.34 9.77
CA SER A 7 -0.82 10.66 10.39
C SER A 7 0.60 10.94 10.90
N LEU A 8 1.16 12.10 10.52
CA LEU A 8 2.48 12.60 10.96
C LEU A 8 2.68 12.65 12.49
N THR A 9 1.58 12.67 13.27
CA THR A 9 1.57 13.01 14.70
C THR A 9 1.81 11.84 15.67
N ASN A 10 1.93 10.58 15.23
CA ASN A 10 2.11 9.44 16.13
C ASN A 10 3.54 9.24 16.65
N LEU A 11 4.42 10.24 16.48
CA LEU A 11 5.83 10.11 16.74
C LEU A 11 6.35 10.80 18.02
N LEU A 12 5.53 11.38 18.96
CA LEU A 12 6.13 12.16 20.08
C LEU A 12 5.52 12.50 21.48
N PRO A 13 6.36 12.66 22.56
CA PRO A 13 6.01 13.33 23.85
C PRO A 13 6.75 14.70 24.07
N PRO A 14 6.61 15.50 25.17
CA PRO A 14 5.97 16.83 25.16
C PRO A 14 6.86 18.12 25.28
N SER A 15 6.24 19.24 24.87
CA SER A 15 6.32 20.71 25.20
C SER A 15 7.68 21.45 25.30
N HIS A 16 7.86 22.76 24.99
CA HIS A 16 6.99 23.95 25.06
C HIS A 16 7.16 24.95 23.89
N LEU A 17 6.13 25.80 23.74
CA LEU A 17 5.73 26.67 22.62
C LEU A 17 6.75 27.73 22.15
N SER A 18 6.90 27.86 20.83
CA SER A 18 6.74 29.10 20.04
C SER A 18 6.53 28.75 18.56
N ILE A 19 5.31 28.94 18.02
CA ILE A 19 4.82 28.58 16.65
C ILE A 19 5.63 27.45 15.98
N ASP A 20 5.38 26.23 16.43
CA ASP A 20 6.35 25.13 16.44
C ASP A 20 5.67 23.86 15.86
N ILE A 21 5.90 23.53 14.57
CA ILE A 21 5.57 22.18 14.06
C ILE A 21 6.67 21.24 14.57
N LYS A 22 6.49 20.71 15.78
CA LYS A 22 7.48 19.83 16.43
C LYS A 22 7.43 18.42 15.85
N PHE A 23 8.43 18.11 15.02
CA PHE A 23 8.85 16.75 14.68
C PHE A 23 9.89 16.27 15.71
N LYS A 24 9.95 14.96 15.95
CA LYS A 24 11.07 14.29 16.63
C LYS A 24 11.02 12.83 16.16
N SER A 25 12.19 12.20 16.18
CA SER A 25 12.59 11.12 15.27
C SER A 25 12.36 9.69 15.76
N PHE A 26 12.28 8.74 14.82
CA PHE A 26 12.56 7.31 15.01
C PHE A 26 13.21 6.70 13.74
N ALA A 27 13.97 5.62 13.93
CA ALA A 27 14.69 4.86 12.90
C ALA A 27 13.90 3.62 12.41
N PHE A 28 13.99 3.29 11.12
CA PHE A 28 13.50 2.04 10.53
C PHE A 28 14.69 1.15 10.12
N SER A 29 14.68 -0.11 10.55
CA SER A 29 15.71 -1.11 10.19
C SER A 29 15.51 -1.63 8.77
N ILE A 30 16.54 -1.48 7.94
CA ILE A 30 16.70 -2.23 6.69
C ILE A 30 17.45 -3.52 7.04
N ALA A 31 16.82 -4.68 6.85
CA ALA A 31 17.55 -5.95 6.86
C ALA A 31 18.30 -6.08 5.53
N ALA A 32 19.59 -5.73 5.53
CA ALA A 32 20.48 -6.04 4.42
C ALA A 32 20.90 -7.52 4.52
N THR A 33 20.36 -8.37 3.66
CA THR A 33 20.89 -9.72 3.42
C THR A 33 21.60 -9.75 2.08
N HIS A 34 22.91 -9.49 2.08
CA HIS A 34 23.81 -10.00 1.06
C HIS A 34 25.09 -10.47 1.75
N SER A 35 25.18 -11.77 2.04
CA SER A 35 26.45 -12.43 2.33
C SER A 35 26.90 -13.17 1.08
N LEU A 36 27.85 -12.57 0.36
CA LEU A 36 28.73 -13.26 -0.57
C LEU A 36 29.75 -14.03 0.27
N ILE A 37 29.76 -15.36 0.21
CA ILE A 37 30.83 -16.18 0.77
C ILE A 37 31.57 -16.86 -0.40
N PRO A 38 32.88 -16.59 -0.58
CA PRO A 38 33.75 -17.43 -1.40
C PRO A 38 34.21 -18.65 -0.60
N THR A 39 34.25 -19.79 -1.27
CA THR A 39 34.76 -21.08 -0.76
C THR A 39 36.23 -21.03 -0.33
N PRO A 40 36.64 -21.86 0.64
CA PRO A 40 37.98 -22.45 0.59
C PRO A 40 38.03 -23.97 0.79
N LYS A 41 39.09 -24.56 0.21
CA LYS A 41 39.52 -25.96 0.24
C LYS A 41 40.02 -26.42 1.64
N PRO A 42 40.13 -27.74 1.90
CA PRO A 42 40.36 -28.29 3.24
C PRO A 42 41.83 -28.63 3.53
N SER A 43 42.22 -28.57 4.81
CA SER A 43 43.42 -29.25 5.33
C SER A 43 43.23 -29.71 6.78
N LEU A 44 43.09 -31.02 6.92
CA LEU A 44 43.55 -31.97 7.95
C LEU A 44 44.47 -31.46 9.09
N LEU A 45 44.12 -31.73 10.37
CA LEU A 45 44.75 -32.75 11.27
C LEU A 45 44.38 -32.61 12.77
N LEU A 46 43.93 -33.75 13.32
CA LEU A 46 44.23 -34.42 14.62
C LEU A 46 44.10 -33.75 16.03
N SER A 47 43.24 -34.42 16.82
CA SER A 47 43.49 -35.05 18.14
C SER A 47 42.90 -34.44 19.43
N THR A 48 41.98 -35.24 20.02
CA THR A 48 41.83 -35.68 21.43
C THR A 48 41.99 -34.69 22.59
N HIS A 49 40.93 -34.50 23.40
CA HIS A 49 40.78 -35.16 24.71
C HIS A 49 39.47 -34.76 25.44
N HIS A 50 38.93 -35.71 26.20
CA HIS A 50 37.79 -35.61 27.12
C HIS A 50 38.01 -34.60 28.26
N SER A 51 36.95 -33.87 28.66
CA SER A 51 36.46 -33.87 30.04
C SER A 51 35.09 -33.18 30.20
N LYS A 52 34.26 -33.73 31.09
CA LYS A 52 32.91 -33.26 31.47
C LYS A 52 33.01 -32.16 32.54
N SER A 53 32.21 -31.09 32.43
CA SER A 53 31.37 -30.60 33.55
C SER A 53 30.47 -29.41 33.15
N ASN A 54 29.24 -29.44 33.68
CA ASN A 54 28.33 -28.36 34.08
C ASN A 54 28.21 -27.10 33.20
N SER A 55 27.12 -27.05 32.41
CA SER A 55 26.62 -25.84 31.77
C SER A 55 25.62 -25.09 32.66
N HIS A 56 26.11 -24.15 33.47
CA HIS A 56 25.37 -22.94 33.83
C HIS A 56 25.80 -21.83 32.86
N PHE A 57 24.96 -21.51 31.88
CA PHE A 57 25.20 -20.40 30.97
C PHE A 57 24.71 -19.10 31.63
N SER A 58 25.63 -18.38 32.26
CA SER A 58 25.54 -16.95 32.49
C SER A 58 26.47 -16.27 31.50
N PHE A 59 25.91 -15.54 30.53
CA PHE A 59 26.68 -14.60 29.71
C PHE A 59 26.19 -13.18 30.00
N SER A 60 27.01 -12.45 30.76
CA SER A 60 27.13 -11.01 30.63
C SER A 60 28.11 -10.73 29.49
N VAL A 61 27.67 -10.02 28.45
CA VAL A 61 28.54 -9.15 27.67
C VAL A 61 27.82 -7.82 27.54
N ALA A 62 28.37 -6.83 28.25
CA ALA A 62 28.08 -5.44 28.03
C ALA A 62 28.61 -5.04 26.65
N ALA A 63 27.70 -4.57 25.80
CA ALA A 63 28.01 -3.65 24.72
C ALA A 63 27.00 -2.52 24.81
N GLN A 64 27.31 -1.53 25.65
CA GLN A 64 26.68 -0.22 25.56
C GLN A 64 27.13 0.40 24.23
N GLN A 65 26.37 0.20 23.17
CA GLN A 65 26.40 1.11 22.03
C GLN A 65 25.37 2.20 22.31
N GLN A 66 25.88 3.37 22.65
CA GLN A 66 25.13 4.61 22.72
C GLN A 66 24.34 4.78 21.42
N VAL A 67 23.02 4.78 21.54
CA VAL A 67 22.11 5.19 20.48
C VAL A 67 22.38 6.68 20.23
N GLN A 68 23.01 6.97 19.10
CA GLN A 68 23.10 8.34 18.59
C GLN A 68 21.67 8.85 18.35
N PRO A 69 21.31 10.05 18.82
CA PRO A 69 20.02 10.67 18.51
C PRO A 69 19.86 10.79 16.99
N GLY A 70 18.71 10.36 16.47
CA GLY A 70 18.42 10.26 15.05
C GLY A 70 18.62 11.59 14.32
N GLU A 71 19.27 11.50 13.17
CA GLU A 71 19.39 12.60 12.20
C GLU A 71 17.98 13.13 11.91
N GLU A 72 17.78 14.44 12.06
CA GLU A 72 16.57 15.12 11.58
C GLU A 72 16.45 14.82 10.09
N GLU A 73 15.49 13.98 9.69
CA GLU A 73 15.18 13.80 8.28
C GLU A 73 14.76 15.17 7.74
N ASN A 74 15.58 15.72 6.84
CA ASN A 74 15.33 17.03 6.25
C ASN A 74 14.08 16.93 5.35
N ILE A 75 12.92 17.26 5.90
CA ILE A 75 11.66 17.31 5.16
C ILE A 75 11.56 18.66 4.47
N GLN A 76 11.54 18.65 3.14
CA GLN A 76 11.42 19.85 2.32
C GLN A 76 10.04 19.90 1.67
N LEU A 77 9.32 21.01 1.83
CA LEU A 77 8.11 21.28 1.05
C LEU A 77 8.50 21.63 -0.40
N VAL A 78 8.02 20.84 -1.35
CA VAL A 78 8.29 20.99 -2.80
C VAL A 78 7.18 21.77 -3.49
N SER A 79 5.92 21.46 -3.16
CA SER A 79 4.76 22.10 -3.75
C SER A 79 3.60 22.12 -2.77
N SER A 80 2.81 23.20 -2.78
CA SER A 80 1.59 23.36 -1.99
C SER A 80 0.56 24.11 -2.82
N ILE A 81 -0.56 23.45 -3.13
CA ILE A 81 -1.60 23.97 -4.03
C ILE A 81 -2.95 23.51 -3.50
N LYS A 82 -3.95 24.39 -3.54
CA LYS A 82 -5.34 24.04 -3.26
C LYS A 82 -6.13 24.02 -4.56
N THR A 83 -6.95 23.00 -4.74
CA THR A 83 -7.86 22.80 -5.88
C THR A 83 -9.30 22.68 -5.37
N ASP A 84 -10.25 22.51 -6.28
CA ASP A 84 -11.65 22.22 -5.91
C ASP A 84 -11.81 20.83 -5.28
N TYR A 85 -10.84 19.93 -5.47
CA TYR A 85 -10.87 18.55 -4.99
C TYR A 85 -9.94 18.31 -3.79
N ASN A 86 -8.76 18.92 -3.76
CA ASN A 86 -7.68 18.58 -2.84
C ASN A 86 -6.92 19.79 -2.30
N ASP A 87 -6.40 19.66 -1.07
CA ASP A 87 -5.21 20.37 -0.62
C ASP A 87 -3.99 19.51 -0.98
N ILE A 88 -3.27 19.85 -2.05
CA ILE A 88 -2.15 19.08 -2.60
C ILE A 88 -0.84 19.56 -1.99
N LEU A 89 -0.14 18.66 -1.30
CA LEU A 89 1.18 18.89 -0.73
C LEU A 89 2.16 17.84 -1.22
N ILE A 90 3.29 18.29 -1.76
CA ILE A 90 4.39 17.41 -2.15
C ILE A 90 5.57 17.74 -1.25
N VAL A 91 6.06 16.73 -0.56
CA VAL A 91 7.23 16.86 0.34
C VAL A 91 8.31 15.87 -0.08
N ASP A 92 9.55 16.30 0.06
CA ASP A 92 10.73 15.46 -0.10
C ASP A 92 11.35 15.15 1.24
N THR A 93 11.83 13.92 1.37
CA THR A 93 12.72 13.48 2.43
C THR A 93 13.99 12.89 1.78
N PRO A 94 15.05 12.62 2.56
CA PRO A 94 16.22 11.93 2.04
C PRO A 94 15.93 10.53 1.46
N LYS A 95 14.77 9.94 1.77
CA LYS A 95 14.39 8.58 1.37
C LYS A 95 13.32 8.53 0.30
N ALA A 96 12.41 9.50 0.24
CA ALA A 96 11.27 9.44 -0.64
C ALA A 96 10.70 10.82 -0.94
N ARG A 97 9.94 10.88 -2.03
CA ARG A 97 8.95 11.92 -2.26
C ARG A 97 7.57 11.43 -1.84
N MET A 98 6.81 12.26 -1.15
CA MET A 98 5.49 11.92 -0.64
C MET A 98 4.44 12.94 -1.10
N LEU A 99 3.26 12.42 -1.46
CA LEU A 99 2.08 13.19 -1.80
C LEU A 99 1.12 13.12 -0.63
N LEU A 100 0.80 14.28 -0.06
CA LEU A 100 -0.20 14.42 0.97
C LEU A 100 -1.39 15.15 0.35
N LEU A 101 -2.60 14.62 0.56
CA LEU A 101 -3.83 15.20 0.03
C LEU A 101 -4.79 15.56 1.15
N ASP A 102 -5.73 16.43 0.77
CA ASP A 102 -6.89 16.87 1.53
C ASP A 102 -6.60 17.47 2.92
N SER A 103 -7.66 17.81 3.65
CA SER A 103 -7.55 18.47 4.96
C SER A 103 -6.94 17.59 6.05
N SER A 104 -6.89 16.27 5.81
CA SER A 104 -6.29 15.28 6.71
C SER A 104 -4.77 15.23 6.62
N TYR A 105 -4.19 15.70 5.50
CA TYR A 105 -2.76 15.56 5.20
C TYR A 105 -2.28 14.11 5.24
N SER A 106 -3.15 13.20 4.81
CA SER A 106 -2.84 11.79 4.70
C SER A 106 -1.84 11.56 3.57
N VAL A 107 -0.93 10.60 3.73
CA VAL A 107 -0.07 10.17 2.62
C VAL A 107 -0.89 9.36 1.63
N HIS A 108 -1.08 9.91 0.43
CA HIS A 108 -1.81 9.27 -0.68
C HIS A 108 -0.86 8.67 -1.73
N SER A 109 0.42 9.04 -1.73
CA SER A 109 1.43 8.36 -2.54
C SER A 109 2.84 8.53 -1.97
N VAL A 110 3.69 7.57 -2.26
CA VAL A 110 5.11 7.57 -1.90
C VAL A 110 5.93 7.06 -3.07
N LEU A 111 7.02 7.75 -3.38
CA LEU A 111 8.01 7.32 -4.36
C LEU A 111 9.38 7.31 -3.68
N TYR A 112 9.89 6.12 -3.37
CA TYR A 112 11.19 5.98 -2.71
C TYR A 112 12.34 6.21 -3.69
N HIS A 113 13.40 6.86 -3.21
CA HIS A 113 14.63 7.02 -3.97
C HIS A 113 15.32 5.65 -4.09
N GLY A 114 15.24 5.04 -5.26
CA GLY A 114 15.90 3.77 -5.58
C GLY A 114 15.08 2.50 -5.37
N SER A 115 13.79 2.60 -5.00
CA SER A 115 12.89 1.45 -4.91
C SER A 115 11.47 1.82 -5.32
N LYS A 116 10.82 0.94 -6.10
CA LYS A 116 9.38 1.02 -6.40
C LYS A 116 8.53 0.26 -5.38
N TRP A 117 9.15 -0.62 -4.59
CA TRP A 117 8.50 -1.34 -3.50
C TRP A 117 8.29 -0.41 -2.33
N THR A 118 7.07 -0.41 -1.79
CA THR A 118 6.68 0.45 -0.66
C THR A 118 6.61 -0.28 0.67
N CYS A 119 6.57 -1.62 0.63
CA CYS A 119 6.21 -2.46 1.77
C CYS A 119 4.82 -2.11 2.34
N SER A 120 3.94 -1.48 1.57
CA SER A 120 2.58 -1.09 1.99
C SER A 120 1.53 -1.74 1.08
N TYR A 121 0.26 -1.42 1.29
CA TYR A 121 -0.85 -1.98 0.53
C TYR A 121 -0.77 -1.71 -0.98
N TRP A 122 -0.11 -0.62 -1.41
CA TRP A 122 0.08 -0.32 -2.84
C TRP A 122 0.77 -1.47 -3.58
N ASP A 123 1.67 -2.19 -2.90
CA ASP A 123 2.39 -3.30 -3.51
C ASP A 123 1.44 -4.45 -3.88
N GLU A 124 0.38 -4.66 -3.08
CA GLU A 124 -0.58 -5.74 -3.29
C GLU A 124 -1.28 -5.63 -4.64
N PHE A 125 -1.51 -4.42 -5.15
CA PHE A 125 -2.14 -4.20 -6.45
C PHE A 125 -1.33 -4.81 -7.60
N ALA A 126 0.00 -4.90 -7.47
CA ALA A 126 0.86 -5.53 -8.46
C ALA A 126 0.75 -7.06 -8.49
N SER A 127 -0.02 -7.68 -7.59
CA SER A 127 -0.37 -9.10 -7.65
C SER A 127 -1.61 -9.40 -8.49
N LEU A 128 -2.42 -8.38 -8.82
CA LEU A 128 -3.67 -8.55 -9.58
C LEU A 128 -3.46 -9.11 -11.00
N PRO A 129 -2.46 -8.68 -11.80
CA PRO A 129 -2.29 -9.16 -13.18
C PRO A 129 -2.14 -10.69 -13.31
N ALA A 130 -1.66 -11.37 -12.27
CA ALA A 130 -1.47 -12.82 -12.26
C ALA A 130 -2.77 -13.64 -12.16
N ILE A 131 -3.89 -13.01 -11.77
CA ILE A 131 -5.15 -13.70 -11.43
C ILE A 131 -6.38 -13.18 -12.18
N VAL A 132 -6.14 -12.36 -13.21
CA VAL A 132 -7.18 -11.80 -14.11
C VAL A 132 -6.94 -12.27 -15.54
N PRO A 133 -7.94 -12.20 -16.44
CA PRO A 133 -7.70 -12.44 -17.86
C PRO A 133 -6.65 -11.48 -18.43
N LYS A 134 -6.14 -11.77 -19.63
CA LYS A 134 -5.30 -10.81 -20.35
C LYS A 134 -6.15 -9.62 -20.79
N GLY A 135 -5.70 -8.41 -20.48
CA GLY A 135 -6.35 -7.17 -20.90
C GLY A 135 -5.87 -5.97 -20.08
N PRO A 136 -6.41 -4.77 -20.37
CA PRO A 136 -6.10 -3.56 -19.62
C PRO A 136 -6.54 -3.65 -18.17
N ILE A 137 -5.81 -2.99 -17.27
CA ILE A 137 -6.19 -2.83 -15.86
C ILE A 137 -6.40 -1.36 -15.55
N ALA A 138 -7.55 -1.03 -14.94
CA ALA A 138 -7.80 0.32 -14.47
C ALA A 138 -7.27 0.54 -13.04
N ILE A 139 -6.82 1.75 -12.73
CA ILE A 139 -6.56 2.21 -11.37
C ILE A 139 -7.46 3.40 -11.10
N LEU A 140 -8.50 3.23 -10.28
CA LEU A 140 -9.41 4.29 -9.87
C LEU A 140 -8.86 4.97 -8.61
N GLY A 141 -8.44 6.23 -8.75
CA GLY A 141 -7.66 6.93 -7.73
C GLY A 141 -6.17 6.71 -7.98
N LEU A 142 -5.60 7.49 -8.90
CA LEU A 142 -4.21 7.32 -9.30
C LEU A 142 -3.23 7.93 -8.29
N GLY A 143 -3.59 9.06 -7.67
CA GLY A 143 -2.68 9.80 -6.80
C GLY A 143 -1.37 10.14 -7.52
N GLY A 144 -0.24 9.88 -6.86
CA GLY A 144 1.11 9.97 -7.44
C GLY A 144 1.53 8.74 -8.25
N GLY A 145 0.62 7.79 -8.50
CA GLY A 145 0.86 6.57 -9.28
C GLY A 145 1.80 5.55 -8.63
N THR A 146 1.88 5.54 -7.29
CA THR A 146 2.70 4.61 -6.49
C THR A 146 2.52 3.15 -6.95
N ALA A 147 1.28 2.70 -7.09
CA ALA A 147 0.96 1.35 -7.56
C ALA A 147 1.35 1.14 -9.03
N ALA A 148 1.09 2.14 -9.90
CA ALA A 148 1.37 2.06 -11.33
C ALA A 148 2.88 1.86 -11.61
N HIS A 149 3.75 2.54 -10.85
CA HIS A 149 5.20 2.37 -10.92
C HIS A 149 5.62 0.91 -10.73
N LEU A 150 5.15 0.27 -9.65
CA LEU A 150 5.49 -1.12 -9.37
C LEU A 150 4.81 -2.07 -10.37
N MET A 151 3.57 -1.80 -10.76
CA MET A 151 2.84 -2.64 -11.71
C MET A 151 3.55 -2.71 -13.07
N LEU A 152 4.00 -1.58 -13.62
CA LEU A 152 4.75 -1.57 -14.89
C LEU A 152 6.19 -2.09 -14.75
N ASP A 153 6.77 -2.06 -13.55
CA ASP A 153 8.07 -2.68 -13.30
C ASP A 153 8.00 -4.21 -13.36
N LEU A 154 6.97 -4.78 -12.73
CA LEU A 154 6.78 -6.23 -12.65
C LEU A 154 6.09 -6.82 -13.89
N TRP A 155 5.27 -6.01 -14.56
CA TRP A 155 4.47 -6.40 -15.72
C TRP A 155 4.71 -5.40 -16.85
N PRO A 156 5.90 -5.44 -17.49
CA PRO A 156 6.32 -4.41 -18.43
C PRO A 156 5.45 -4.33 -19.69
N SER A 157 4.66 -5.35 -20.03
CA SER A 157 3.70 -5.31 -21.15
C SER A 157 2.29 -4.81 -20.77
N LEU A 158 2.07 -4.43 -19.51
CA LEU A 158 0.74 -4.14 -18.98
C LEU A 158 0.18 -2.83 -19.55
N GLN A 159 -1.08 -2.86 -19.97
CA GLN A 159 -1.84 -1.65 -20.31
C GLN A 159 -2.56 -1.17 -19.04
N LEU A 160 -2.19 0.00 -18.54
CA LEU A 160 -2.82 0.62 -17.39
C LEU A 160 -3.63 1.83 -17.81
N ASP A 161 -4.86 1.93 -17.30
CA ASP A 161 -5.68 3.14 -17.41
C ASP A 161 -5.85 3.75 -16.02
N GLY A 162 -5.11 4.80 -15.72
CA GLY A 162 -5.13 5.51 -14.44
C GLY A 162 -6.15 6.63 -14.42
N TRP A 163 -7.04 6.65 -13.43
CA TRP A 163 -8.08 7.66 -13.27
C TRP A 163 -7.83 8.55 -12.07
N GLU A 164 -7.92 9.86 -12.28
CA GLU A 164 -7.83 10.89 -11.25
C GLU A 164 -8.85 11.99 -11.55
N ILE A 165 -9.54 12.50 -10.54
CA ILE A 165 -10.55 13.55 -10.74
C ILE A 165 -9.89 14.93 -10.86
N ASP A 166 -8.73 15.12 -10.24
CA ASP A 166 -8.05 16.39 -10.13
C ASP A 166 -6.97 16.59 -11.22
N GLN A 167 -7.27 17.40 -12.25
CA GLN A 167 -6.33 17.73 -13.33
C GLN A 167 -5.03 18.35 -12.81
N ILE A 168 -5.13 19.24 -11.82
CA ILE A 168 -3.96 19.96 -11.29
C ILE A 168 -3.05 18.97 -10.54
N LEU A 169 -3.64 17.98 -9.85
CA LEU A 169 -2.86 16.90 -9.27
C LEU A 169 -2.08 16.14 -10.33
N ILE A 170 -2.74 15.71 -11.41
CA ILE A 170 -2.09 15.00 -12.52
C ILE A 170 -0.92 15.79 -13.11
N ASP A 171 -1.11 17.08 -13.35
CA ASP A 171 -0.06 17.93 -13.89
C ASP A 171 1.16 17.98 -12.94
N LYS A 172 0.94 18.02 -11.62
CA LYS A 172 2.02 17.97 -10.63
C LYS A 172 2.71 16.62 -10.56
N VAL A 173 1.96 15.52 -10.57
CA VAL A 173 2.54 14.18 -10.39
C VAL A 173 3.24 13.66 -11.65
N ARG A 174 2.91 14.19 -12.83
CA ARG A 174 3.71 13.99 -14.06
C ARG A 174 5.15 14.44 -13.90
N ASP A 175 5.34 15.60 -13.28
CA ASP A 175 6.67 16.20 -13.06
C ASP A 175 7.35 15.62 -11.83
N TYR A 176 6.63 15.59 -10.70
CA TYR A 176 7.23 15.29 -9.41
C TYR A 176 7.27 13.79 -9.09
N PHE A 177 6.36 12.99 -9.62
CA PHE A 177 6.31 11.54 -9.38
C PHE A 177 6.66 10.72 -10.63
N GLY A 178 7.09 11.38 -11.72
CA GLY A 178 7.55 10.70 -12.92
C GLY A 178 6.44 10.00 -13.71
N LEU A 179 5.16 10.37 -13.56
CA LEU A 179 4.10 9.76 -14.37
C LEU A 179 4.28 10.02 -15.87
N SER A 180 4.93 11.12 -16.23
CA SER A 180 5.28 11.41 -17.62
C SER A 180 6.19 10.35 -18.25
N ASP A 181 6.98 9.61 -17.44
CA ASP A 181 7.77 8.48 -17.91
C ASP A 181 6.93 7.21 -18.08
N LEU A 182 5.88 7.04 -17.28
CA LEU A 182 4.96 5.89 -17.37
C LEU A 182 3.98 6.01 -18.55
N GLU A 183 3.68 7.24 -18.98
CA GLU A 183 2.92 7.51 -20.20
C GLU A 183 3.70 7.19 -21.49
N LYS A 184 5.01 6.90 -21.39
CA LYS A 184 5.81 6.39 -22.51
C LYS A 184 5.68 4.86 -22.55
N THR A 185 5.53 4.33 -23.76
CA THR A 185 5.50 2.89 -23.97
C THR A 185 6.83 2.25 -23.58
N THR A 186 6.79 1.20 -22.77
CA THR A 186 7.95 0.37 -22.43
C THR A 186 8.40 -0.46 -23.64
N GLU A 187 9.57 -1.09 -23.56
CA GLU A 187 10.06 -1.99 -24.61
C GLU A 187 9.10 -3.18 -24.86
N ASP A 188 8.41 -3.65 -23.83
CA ASP A 188 7.44 -4.76 -23.90
C ASP A 188 6.02 -4.29 -24.22
N GLY A 189 5.83 -3.00 -24.55
CA GLY A 189 4.57 -2.44 -25.02
C GLY A 189 3.63 -1.96 -23.91
N GLY A 190 3.99 -2.06 -22.63
CA GLY A 190 3.19 -1.54 -21.52
C GLY A 190 3.21 -0.02 -21.46
N VAL A 191 2.16 0.56 -20.89
CA VAL A 191 1.97 2.02 -20.82
C VAL A 191 0.92 2.37 -19.78
N LEU A 192 1.05 3.55 -19.17
CA LEU A 192 -0.01 4.18 -18.38
C LEU A 192 -0.74 5.23 -19.24
N ASN A 193 -2.02 5.03 -19.51
CA ASN A 193 -2.90 6.06 -20.06
C ASN A 193 -3.61 6.76 -18.89
N ILE A 194 -3.52 8.09 -18.83
CA ILE A 194 -4.14 8.87 -17.75
C ILE A 194 -5.47 9.46 -18.24
N HIS A 195 -6.52 9.25 -17.45
CA HIS A 195 -7.86 9.80 -17.65
C HIS A 195 -8.21 10.73 -16.50
N VAL A 196 -8.57 11.97 -16.84
CA VAL A 196 -9.03 12.96 -15.85
C VAL A 196 -10.55 13.01 -15.84
N GLY A 197 -11.15 12.70 -14.68
CA GLY A 197 -12.59 12.77 -14.50
C GLY A 197 -13.15 11.93 -13.36
N ASP A 198 -14.43 12.13 -13.07
CA ASP A 198 -15.16 11.37 -12.06
C ASP A 198 -15.44 9.94 -12.56
N VAL A 199 -14.85 8.97 -11.87
CA VAL A 199 -14.97 7.54 -12.18
C VAL A 199 -16.38 7.00 -12.02
N PHE A 200 -17.26 7.66 -11.25
CA PHE A 200 -18.63 7.23 -11.03
C PHE A 200 -19.59 7.69 -12.13
N VAL A 201 -19.16 8.58 -13.03
CA VAL A 201 -19.96 8.96 -14.19
C VAL A 201 -19.99 7.78 -15.17
N PRO A 202 -21.18 7.25 -15.52
CA PRO A 202 -21.28 6.14 -16.47
C PRO A 202 -20.73 6.53 -17.84
N SER A 203 -19.93 5.66 -18.44
CA SER A 203 -19.46 5.83 -19.81
C SER A 203 -19.49 4.48 -20.53
N LYS A 204 -20.09 4.46 -21.72
CA LYS A 204 -20.21 3.26 -22.57
C LYS A 204 -18.86 2.84 -23.16
N ASP A 205 -17.90 3.75 -23.26
CA ASP A 205 -16.58 3.50 -23.84
C ASP A 205 -15.73 2.53 -23.00
N PHE A 206 -16.18 2.22 -21.78
CA PHE A 206 -15.48 1.35 -20.84
C PHE A 206 -16.25 0.08 -20.50
N HIS A 207 -17.39 -0.21 -21.16
CA HIS A 207 -18.15 -1.43 -20.93
C HIS A 207 -17.30 -2.67 -21.31
N GLU A 208 -17.24 -3.67 -20.42
CA GLU A 208 -16.48 -4.91 -20.59
C GLU A 208 -15.01 -4.72 -21.05
N ARG A 209 -14.36 -3.64 -20.62
CA ARG A 209 -13.02 -3.26 -21.10
C ARG A 209 -11.88 -3.79 -20.26
N TYR A 210 -12.07 -3.88 -18.94
CA TYR A 210 -10.96 -4.10 -18.02
C TYR A 210 -10.87 -5.55 -17.55
N ALA A 211 -9.68 -6.13 -17.67
CA ALA A 211 -9.37 -7.42 -17.04
C ALA A 211 -9.36 -7.31 -15.50
N GLY A 212 -8.96 -6.16 -14.98
CA GLY A 212 -8.99 -5.89 -13.56
C GLY A 212 -9.19 -4.40 -13.27
N ILE A 213 -9.75 -4.09 -12.12
CA ILE A 213 -9.93 -2.72 -11.65
C ILE A 213 -9.39 -2.62 -10.22
N VAL A 214 -8.33 -1.84 -10.05
CA VAL A 214 -7.84 -1.40 -8.76
C VAL A 214 -8.69 -0.22 -8.29
N VAL A 215 -9.14 -0.23 -7.05
CA VAL A 215 -9.94 0.86 -6.46
C VAL A 215 -9.26 1.38 -5.19
N ASP A 216 -8.78 2.62 -5.25
CA ASP A 216 -8.05 3.32 -4.18
C ASP A 216 -8.59 4.76 -4.02
N LEU A 217 -9.91 4.89 -3.82
CA LEU A 217 -10.61 6.17 -3.80
C LEU A 217 -10.87 6.67 -2.37
N PHE A 218 -10.24 7.80 -2.02
CA PHE A 218 -10.29 8.39 -0.68
C PHE A 218 -10.52 9.90 -0.72
N ALA A 219 -11.19 10.42 0.32
CA ALA A 219 -11.26 11.84 0.64
C ALA A 219 -11.34 12.02 2.16
N ASP A 220 -10.68 13.05 2.68
CA ASP A 220 -10.56 13.37 4.10
C ASP A 220 -10.10 12.15 4.94
N GLY A 221 -9.13 11.40 4.39
CA GLY A 221 -8.58 10.19 5.01
C GLY A 221 -9.57 9.01 5.12
N LYS A 222 -10.64 9.00 4.32
CA LYS A 222 -11.69 7.96 4.36
C LYS A 222 -12.05 7.48 2.97
N VAL A 223 -12.50 6.23 2.89
CA VAL A 223 -13.11 5.68 1.68
C VAL A 223 -14.33 6.51 1.30
N LEU A 224 -14.48 6.81 0.01
CA LEU A 224 -15.61 7.60 -0.50
C LEU A 224 -16.97 6.97 -0.15
N PRO A 225 -17.99 7.77 0.23
CA PRO A 225 -19.34 7.28 0.53
C PRO A 225 -19.96 6.42 -0.58
N GLN A 226 -19.68 6.74 -1.84
CA GLN A 226 -20.13 6.01 -3.02
C GLN A 226 -19.73 4.53 -2.97
N LEU A 227 -18.55 4.21 -2.43
CA LEU A 227 -18.06 2.83 -2.29
C LEU A 227 -18.74 2.05 -1.15
N GLN A 228 -19.60 2.71 -0.37
CA GLN A 228 -20.44 2.09 0.66
C GLN A 228 -21.82 1.70 0.12
N GLU A 229 -22.10 2.05 -1.15
CA GLU A 229 -23.34 1.73 -1.83
C GLU A 229 -23.19 0.49 -2.73
N VAL A 230 -24.12 -0.45 -2.61
CA VAL A 230 -24.11 -1.70 -3.38
C VAL A 230 -24.20 -1.42 -4.88
N ASN A 231 -25.04 -0.47 -5.28
CA ASN A 231 -25.29 -0.17 -6.69
C ASN A 231 -24.06 0.41 -7.40
N THR A 232 -23.20 1.13 -6.68
CA THR A 232 -21.93 1.64 -7.23
C THR A 232 -21.04 0.50 -7.71
N TRP A 233 -20.93 -0.58 -6.92
CA TRP A 233 -20.13 -1.75 -7.28
C TRP A 233 -20.70 -2.48 -8.49
N LEU A 234 -22.02 -2.62 -8.58
CA LEU A 234 -22.69 -3.24 -9.72
C LEU A 234 -22.49 -2.42 -11.01
N GLN A 235 -22.55 -1.09 -10.93
CA GLN A 235 -22.27 -0.21 -12.06
C GLN A 235 -20.81 -0.24 -12.50
N LEU A 236 -19.87 -0.33 -11.55
CA LEU A 236 -18.46 -0.50 -11.89
C LEU A 236 -18.19 -1.88 -12.50
N GLU A 237 -18.92 -2.92 -12.11
CA GLU A 237 -18.77 -4.29 -12.64
C GLU A 237 -19.05 -4.35 -14.13
N GLU A 238 -19.96 -3.52 -14.65
CA GLU A 238 -20.23 -3.40 -16.10
C GLU A 238 -18.98 -3.06 -16.92
N ARG A 239 -17.91 -2.55 -16.29
CA ARG A 239 -16.63 -2.24 -16.96
C ARG A 239 -15.65 -3.41 -16.96
N LEU A 240 -15.90 -4.46 -16.19
CA LEU A 240 -15.06 -5.64 -16.14
C LEU A 240 -15.35 -6.57 -17.33
N MET A 241 -14.29 -7.09 -17.94
CA MET A 241 -14.38 -8.24 -18.84
C MET A 241 -14.92 -9.47 -18.08
N ALA A 242 -15.35 -10.48 -18.83
CA ALA A 242 -15.65 -11.79 -18.25
C ALA A 242 -14.46 -12.34 -17.45
N ASN A 243 -14.72 -12.77 -16.21
CA ASN A 243 -13.71 -13.18 -15.22
C ASN A 243 -12.76 -12.06 -14.74
N GLY A 244 -13.08 -10.81 -15.05
CA GLY A 244 -12.37 -9.67 -14.50
C GLY A 244 -12.64 -9.51 -12.99
N ARG A 245 -11.75 -8.79 -12.31
CA ARG A 245 -11.79 -8.66 -10.84
C ARG A 245 -11.50 -7.25 -10.35
N PHE A 246 -12.18 -6.85 -9.29
CA PHE A 246 -11.78 -5.75 -8.42
C PHE A 246 -10.72 -6.18 -7.40
N MET A 247 -9.72 -5.32 -7.18
CA MET A 247 -8.88 -5.32 -5.98
C MET A 247 -8.96 -3.95 -5.32
N VAL A 248 -9.38 -3.90 -4.06
CA VAL A 248 -9.85 -2.67 -3.42
C VAL A 248 -9.09 -2.40 -2.14
N ASN A 249 -8.61 -1.18 -1.95
CA ASN A 249 -8.23 -0.68 -0.63
C ASN A 249 -9.48 -0.14 0.08
N CYS A 250 -9.91 -0.82 1.13
CA CYS A 250 -11.10 -0.47 1.92
C CYS A 250 -10.78 0.39 3.14
N GLY A 251 -9.54 0.87 3.31
CA GLY A 251 -9.11 1.65 4.48
C GLY A 251 -9.10 0.83 5.78
N GLY A 252 -8.92 1.49 6.94
CA GLY A 252 -8.89 0.87 8.27
C GLY A 252 -10.26 0.77 8.97
N VAL A 253 -10.32 0.19 10.20
CA VAL A 253 -11.51 0.29 11.07
C VAL A 253 -11.56 1.68 11.72
N GLY A 254 -12.61 2.47 11.46
CA GLY A 254 -12.91 3.69 12.23
C GLY A 254 -12.65 5.05 11.55
N GLY A 255 -13.00 5.21 10.28
CA GLY A 255 -12.96 6.49 9.58
C GLY A 255 -14.06 7.49 9.98
N GLY A 256 -14.09 7.96 11.24
CA GLY A 256 -15.08 8.94 11.72
C GLY A 256 -14.53 9.92 12.79
N PRO A 257 -15.05 11.16 12.89
CA PRO A 257 -14.57 12.17 13.85
C PRO A 257 -14.86 11.84 15.33
N SER A 258 -15.70 10.84 15.59
CA SER A 258 -16.26 10.52 16.91
C SER A 258 -15.74 9.20 17.51
N ALA A 259 -14.64 8.64 17.00
CA ALA A 259 -13.97 7.49 17.61
C ALA A 259 -13.29 7.91 18.93
N ARG A 260 -14.09 8.00 19.99
CA ARG A 260 -13.60 7.98 21.36
C ARG A 260 -12.86 6.66 21.59
N ASP A 261 -11.81 6.79 22.38
CA ASP A 261 -10.87 5.77 22.79
C ASP A 261 -11.61 4.52 23.30
N GLU A 262 -11.78 3.49 22.47
CA GLU A 262 -12.19 2.17 22.95
C GLU A 262 -10.95 1.42 23.44
N SER A 263 -10.48 1.82 24.61
CA SER A 263 -9.60 1.03 25.48
C SER A 263 -10.35 -0.17 26.09
N THR A 264 -11.22 -0.83 25.33
CA THR A 264 -12.03 -1.94 25.80
C THR A 264 -11.89 -3.13 24.86
N HIS A 265 -11.07 -4.08 25.31
CA HIS A 265 -10.90 -5.45 24.83
C HIS A 265 -10.03 -5.67 23.58
N PRO A 266 -8.73 -6.00 23.76
CA PRO A 266 -7.82 -6.45 22.71
C PRO A 266 -8.27 -7.70 21.95
N GLU A 267 -9.22 -8.47 22.49
CA GLU A 267 -9.62 -9.76 21.94
C GLU A 267 -10.55 -9.66 20.72
N THR A 268 -11.21 -8.54 20.50
CA THR A 268 -12.16 -8.38 19.37
C THR A 268 -11.47 -8.04 18.06
N LEU A 269 -10.25 -7.49 18.10
CA LEU A 269 -9.47 -7.08 16.91
C LEU A 269 -8.80 -8.24 16.16
N TRP A 270 -8.72 -9.41 16.80
CA TRP A 270 -8.29 -10.69 16.20
C TRP A 270 -9.45 -11.63 15.87
N SER A 271 -10.69 -11.23 16.17
CA SER A 271 -11.84 -11.94 15.63
C SER A 271 -11.78 -11.83 14.09
N GLY A 272 -11.93 -12.96 13.39
CA GLY A 272 -12.00 -13.03 11.92
C GLY A 272 -13.17 -12.26 11.29
N LYS A 273 -13.83 -11.39 12.06
CA LYS A 273 -15.01 -10.61 11.75
C LYS A 273 -14.80 -9.10 11.91
N SER A 274 -13.59 -8.61 12.18
CA SER A 274 -13.30 -7.17 12.29
C SER A 274 -13.69 -6.36 11.03
N TRP A 275 -13.68 -7.01 9.85
CA TRP A 275 -14.19 -6.43 8.60
C TRP A 275 -15.69 -6.08 8.66
N LEU A 276 -16.49 -6.69 9.55
CA LEU A 276 -17.92 -6.37 9.75
C LEU A 276 -18.13 -4.93 10.26
N SER A 277 -17.08 -4.21 10.61
CA SER A 277 -17.17 -2.78 10.94
C SER A 277 -16.89 -1.86 9.74
N ASN A 278 -16.34 -2.39 8.64
CA ASN A 278 -15.96 -1.63 7.46
C ASN A 278 -17.14 -1.52 6.45
N PRO A 279 -17.67 -0.31 6.19
CA PRO A 279 -18.83 -0.15 5.31
C PRO A 279 -18.59 -0.55 3.85
N ALA A 280 -17.40 -0.28 3.30
CA ALA A 280 -17.08 -0.64 1.92
C ALA A 280 -17.01 -2.17 1.74
N MET A 281 -16.41 -2.89 2.70
CA MET A 281 -16.43 -4.35 2.74
C MET A 281 -17.85 -4.92 2.79
N LYS A 282 -18.76 -4.30 3.55
CA LYS A 282 -20.18 -4.70 3.59
C LYS A 282 -20.88 -4.49 2.25
N ALA A 283 -20.63 -3.36 1.61
CA ALA A 283 -21.21 -3.05 0.30
C ALA A 283 -20.74 -4.06 -0.76
N LEU A 284 -19.43 -4.32 -0.81
CA LEU A 284 -18.82 -5.34 -1.67
C LEU A 284 -19.41 -6.73 -1.42
N SER A 285 -19.52 -7.15 -0.16
CA SER A 285 -20.07 -8.46 0.22
C SER A 285 -21.53 -8.63 -0.20
N LYS A 286 -22.32 -7.55 -0.16
CA LYS A 286 -23.71 -7.55 -0.64
C LYS A 286 -23.80 -7.52 -2.17
N ALA A 287 -22.91 -6.78 -2.84
CA ALA A 287 -22.85 -6.72 -4.30
C ALA A 287 -22.42 -8.06 -4.90
N PHE A 288 -21.48 -8.75 -4.26
CA PHE A 288 -20.89 -10.00 -4.75
C PHE A 288 -20.97 -11.14 -3.71
N PRO A 289 -22.17 -11.66 -3.39
CA PRO A 289 -22.34 -12.67 -2.35
C PRO A 289 -21.49 -13.92 -2.57
N GLY A 290 -20.68 -14.29 -1.58
CA GLY A 290 -19.79 -15.46 -1.63
C GLY A 290 -18.60 -15.32 -2.59
N GLN A 291 -18.41 -14.15 -3.19
CA GLN A 291 -17.36 -13.88 -4.18
C GLN A 291 -16.42 -12.76 -3.73
N VAL A 292 -16.23 -12.60 -2.42
CA VAL A 292 -15.27 -11.63 -1.87
C VAL A 292 -14.27 -12.38 -1.00
N SER A 293 -13.00 -12.11 -1.24
CA SER A 293 -11.89 -12.48 -0.37
C SER A 293 -11.29 -11.21 0.21
N TRP A 294 -10.62 -11.34 1.35
CA TRP A 294 -10.04 -10.21 2.05
C TRP A 294 -8.70 -10.54 2.68
N LYS A 295 -7.96 -9.47 2.95
CA LYS A 295 -6.72 -9.48 3.71
C LYS A 295 -6.65 -8.22 4.56
N ARG A 296 -5.91 -8.28 5.67
CA ARG A 296 -5.58 -7.10 6.47
C ARG A 296 -4.08 -6.90 6.44
N MET A 297 -3.64 -5.70 6.11
CA MET A 297 -2.22 -5.35 6.17
C MET A 297 -1.74 -5.31 7.64
N PRO A 298 -0.46 -5.62 7.90
CA PRO A 298 0.14 -5.40 9.21
C PRO A 298 -0.03 -3.95 9.70
N LYS A 299 0.02 -3.72 11.01
CA LYS A 299 -0.20 -2.38 11.58
C LYS A 299 0.87 -1.40 11.16
N GLU A 300 2.11 -1.89 11.14
CA GLU A 300 3.31 -1.23 10.64
C GLU A 300 3.20 -0.84 9.15
N ASN A 301 2.28 -1.46 8.40
CA ASN A 301 2.06 -1.23 6.97
C ASN A 301 0.66 -0.61 6.71
N GLY A 302 0.14 0.17 7.66
CA GLY A 302 -1.09 0.96 7.50
C GLY A 302 -2.39 0.31 8.00
N ALA A 303 -2.38 -0.99 8.32
CA ALA A 303 -3.55 -1.73 8.81
C ALA A 303 -4.78 -1.75 7.88
N ASN A 304 -4.61 -1.43 6.60
CA ASN A 304 -5.67 -1.39 5.59
C ASN A 304 -6.35 -2.75 5.44
N PHE A 305 -7.66 -2.73 5.21
CA PHE A 305 -8.39 -3.87 4.70
C PHE A 305 -8.32 -3.86 3.17
N MET A 306 -7.92 -4.98 2.60
CA MET A 306 -7.92 -5.21 1.17
C MET A 306 -9.05 -6.16 0.83
N ALA A 307 -9.75 -5.92 -0.29
CA ALA A 307 -10.76 -6.81 -0.84
C ALA A 307 -10.38 -7.27 -2.24
N LEU A 308 -10.77 -8.49 -2.59
CA LEU A 308 -10.62 -9.08 -3.91
C LEU A 308 -11.93 -9.76 -4.29
N THR A 309 -12.44 -9.50 -5.49
CA THR A 309 -13.67 -10.12 -5.99
C THR A 309 -13.40 -11.38 -6.82
N GLY A 310 -14.44 -12.18 -6.99
CA GLY A 310 -14.42 -13.47 -7.67
C GLY A 310 -13.98 -14.62 -6.76
N PRO A 311 -13.91 -15.85 -7.30
CA PRO A 311 -13.46 -17.03 -6.55
C PRO A 311 -12.03 -16.84 -6.02
N LEU A 312 -11.76 -17.23 -4.77
CA LEU A 312 -10.41 -17.17 -4.22
C LEU A 312 -9.43 -17.96 -5.14
N PRO A 313 -8.36 -17.32 -5.65
CA PRO A 313 -7.38 -18.02 -6.46
C PRO A 313 -6.68 -19.14 -5.67
N ASP A 314 -6.16 -20.15 -6.37
CA ASP A 314 -5.23 -21.09 -5.74
C ASP A 314 -4.00 -20.35 -5.24
N LEU A 315 -3.82 -20.31 -3.92
CA LEU A 315 -2.81 -19.45 -3.28
C LEU A 315 -1.38 -19.87 -3.63
N ASN A 316 -1.14 -21.15 -3.90
CA ASN A 316 0.19 -21.64 -4.29
C ASN A 316 0.53 -21.22 -5.72
N SER A 317 -0.41 -21.38 -6.65
CA SER A 317 -0.25 -20.95 -8.04
C SER A 317 -0.12 -19.44 -8.16
N TRP A 318 -0.91 -18.67 -7.39
CA TRP A 318 -0.79 -17.22 -7.33
C TRP A 318 0.57 -16.80 -6.76
N SER A 319 0.99 -17.41 -5.64
CA SER A 319 2.30 -17.19 -5.02
C SER A 319 3.47 -17.45 -5.97
N ALA A 320 3.38 -18.49 -6.79
CA ALA A 320 4.41 -18.84 -7.77
C ALA A 320 4.45 -17.88 -8.97
N SER A 321 3.38 -17.12 -9.21
CA SER A 321 3.24 -16.24 -10.38
C SER A 321 3.62 -14.78 -10.10
N VAL A 322 4.04 -14.46 -8.87
CA VAL A 322 4.44 -13.10 -8.47
C VAL A 322 5.79 -13.13 -7.75
N PRO A 323 6.62 -12.09 -7.84
CA PRO A 323 7.93 -12.06 -7.18
C PRO A 323 7.80 -11.86 -5.66
N SER A 324 8.89 -12.10 -4.93
CA SER A 324 9.01 -11.68 -3.53
C SER A 324 9.06 -10.15 -3.44
N PRO A 325 8.44 -9.49 -2.44
CA PRO A 325 7.75 -10.08 -1.28
C PRO A 325 6.29 -10.51 -1.53
N LEU A 326 5.69 -10.19 -2.68
CA LEU A 326 4.29 -10.52 -2.98
C LEU A 326 3.99 -12.00 -2.91
N SER A 327 4.92 -12.87 -3.32
CA SER A 327 4.74 -14.32 -3.28
C SER A 327 4.37 -14.85 -1.90
N GLN A 328 4.89 -14.25 -0.83
CA GLN A 328 4.47 -14.58 0.54
C GLN A 328 3.21 -13.82 0.94
N SER A 329 3.12 -12.57 0.51
CA SER A 329 2.01 -11.68 0.85
C SER A 329 0.65 -12.23 0.40
N VAL A 330 0.57 -12.81 -0.80
CA VAL A 330 -0.68 -13.33 -1.37
C VAL A 330 -1.24 -14.55 -0.64
N LYS A 331 -0.42 -15.27 0.14
CA LYS A 331 -0.91 -16.43 0.94
C LYS A 331 -1.82 -16.02 2.09
N ASN A 332 -1.90 -14.73 2.40
CA ASN A 332 -2.69 -14.20 3.51
C ASN A 332 -4.12 -13.82 3.11
N TRP A 333 -4.49 -13.96 1.84
CA TRP A 333 -5.87 -13.79 1.39
C TRP A 333 -6.76 -14.94 1.88
N ARG A 334 -7.97 -14.60 2.32
CA ARG A 334 -8.96 -15.55 2.85
C ARG A 334 -10.37 -15.18 2.38
N PRO A 335 -11.28 -16.16 2.24
CA PRO A 335 -12.66 -15.84 1.89
C PRO A 335 -13.31 -14.98 2.98
N LEU A 336 -14.23 -14.11 2.55
CA LEU A 336 -15.04 -13.26 3.43
C LEU A 336 -16.23 -14.03 4.02
#